data_AF-A0A401QEN9-F1
#
_entry.id   AF-A0A401QEN9-F1
#
_cell.length_a   1.000
_cell.length_b   1.000
_cell.length_c   1.000
_cell.angle_alpha   90.00
_cell.angle_beta   90.00
_cell.angle_gamma   90.00
#
_symmetry.space_group_name_H-M   'P 1'
#
loop_
_entity.id
_entity.type
_entity.pdbx_description
1 polymer ?
#
loop_
_entity_poly.entity_id
_entity_poly.type
_entity_poly.pdbx_seq_one_letter_code
_entity_poly.pdbx_strand_id
1 'polypeptide(L)' 'MQAVVVKVSKGCDYVYVDGKETGGRQSIRVDLAYERLSATLHLAAWVPKLPLRVELSDSQLSQVKGWRVPIQSED' A
#
# COMPACT_ATOMS: atom_id res chain seq x y z
N MET A 1 2.81 -3.97 -19.30
CA MET A 1 3.39 -3.38 -18.08
C MET A 1 2.37 -2.41 -17.52
N GLN A 2 1.74 -2.73 -16.39
CA GLN A 2 0.68 -1.92 -15.80
C GLN A 2 1.33 -0.83 -14.92
N ALA A 3 0.89 0.42 -15.07
CA ALA A 3 1.46 1.54 -14.33
C ALA A 3 1.08 1.45 -12.84
N VAL A 4 2.06 1.62 -11.95
CA VAL A 4 1.83 1.81 -10.51
C VAL A 4 1.21 3.20 -10.34
N VAL A 5 -0.06 3.24 -9.96
CA VAL A 5 -0.81 4.49 -9.77
C VAL A 5 -0.74 4.89 -8.31
N VAL A 6 0.13 5.85 -7.99
CA VAL A 6 0.15 6.44 -6.66
C VAL A 6 -1.03 7.39 -6.52
N LYS A 7 -1.73 7.32 -5.39
CA LYS A 7 -2.92 8.13 -5.12
C LYS A 7 -2.55 9.39 -4.35
N VAL A 8 -3.38 10.42 -4.52
CA VAL A 8 -3.22 11.72 -3.85
C VAL A 8 -4.47 11.98 -3.00
N SER A 9 -4.30 12.59 -1.83
CA SER A 9 -5.42 13.03 -1.00
C SER A 9 -6.21 14.13 -1.71
N LYS A 10 -7.47 14.33 -1.30
CA LYS A 10 -8.30 15.43 -1.82
C LYS A 10 -7.69 16.81 -1.55
N GLY A 11 -6.93 16.95 -0.45
CA GLY A 11 -6.23 18.18 -0.06
C GLY A 11 -4.88 18.39 -0.73
N CYS A 12 -4.42 17.46 -1.59
CA CYS A 12 -3.10 17.50 -2.23
C CYS A 12 -1.91 17.56 -1.26
N ASP A 13 -2.10 17.09 -0.03
CA ASP A 13 -1.13 17.13 1.07
C ASP A 13 -0.53 15.75 1.41
N TYR A 14 -1.12 14.67 0.92
CA TYR A 14 -0.61 13.31 1.09
C TYR A 14 -0.61 12.53 -0.21
N VAL A 15 0.38 11.67 -0.34
CA VAL A 15 0.54 10.72 -1.44
C VAL A 15 0.62 9.32 -0.82
N TYR A 16 -0.15 8.36 -1.34
CA TYR A 16 -0.28 7.02 -0.74
C TYR A 16 -0.52 5.93 -1.79
N VAL A 17 -0.28 4.69 -1.37
CA VAL A 17 -0.56 3.45 -2.13
C VAL A 17 -1.74 2.73 -1.46
N ASP A 18 -2.57 2.02 -2.24
CA ASP A 18 -3.78 1.35 -1.70
C ASP A 18 -3.67 -0.18 -1.63
N GLY A 19 -2.53 -0.74 -2.03
CA GLY A 19 -2.27 -2.18 -1.98
C GLY A 19 -2.75 -2.94 -3.21
N LYS A 20 -3.25 -2.27 -4.24
CA LYS A 20 -3.56 -2.89 -5.55
C LYS A 20 -2.35 -2.92 -6.48
N GLU A 21 -1.24 -2.31 -6.08
CA GLU A 21 -0.01 -2.24 -6.84
C GLU A 21 0.77 -3.56 -6.77
N THR A 22 1.07 -4.15 -7.91
CA THR A 22 1.68 -5.49 -8.02
C THR A 22 3.20 -5.49 -8.06
N GLY A 23 3.84 -4.32 -8.03
CA GLY A 23 5.28 -4.17 -8.22
C GLY A 23 5.85 -2.92 -7.53
N GLY A 24 7.11 -3.01 -7.14
CA GLY A 24 7.88 -1.89 -6.61
C GLY A 24 8.43 -1.01 -7.74
N ARG A 25 8.80 0.23 -7.42
CA ARG A 25 9.38 1.16 -8.37
C ARG A 25 10.33 2.12 -7.66
N GLN A 26 11.59 2.16 -8.11
CA GLN A 26 12.65 2.96 -7.47
C GLN A 26 12.62 4.44 -7.82
N SER A 27 11.88 4.85 -8.86
CA SER A 27 11.75 6.26 -9.25
C SER A 27 10.34 6.55 -9.74
N ILE A 28 9.49 6.90 -8.78
CA ILE A 28 8.15 7.44 -9.01
C ILE A 28 8.29 8.96 -8.98
N ARG A 29 7.95 9.60 -10.09
CA ARG A 29 7.91 11.05 -10.20
C ARG A 29 6.57 11.58 -9.66
N VAL A 30 6.64 12.54 -8.75
CA VAL A 30 5.49 13.29 -8.25
C VAL A 30 5.75 14.76 -8.55
N ASP A 31 4.90 15.37 -9.36
CA ASP A 31 4.98 16.79 -9.67
C ASP A 31 4.04 17.56 -8.75
N LEU A 32 4.60 18.51 -8.00
CA LEU A 32 3.87 19.39 -7.08
C LEU A 32 3.69 20.75 -7.74
N ALA A 33 2.47 21.28 -7.65
CA ALA A 33 2.15 22.62 -8.10
C ALA A 33 1.32 23.34 -7.01
N TYR A 34 1.74 24.54 -6.64
CA TYR A 34 1.01 25.42 -5.72
C TYR A 34 1.18 26.86 -6.17
N GLU A 35 0.10 27.48 -6.64
CA GLU A 35 0.14 28.81 -7.28
C GLU A 35 1.20 28.85 -8.40
N ARG A 36 2.26 29.65 -8.23
CA ARG A 36 3.38 29.77 -9.18
C ARG A 36 4.58 28.89 -8.82
N LEU A 37 4.51 28.16 -7.71
CA LEU A 37 5.56 27.28 -7.25
C LEU A 37 5.36 25.90 -7.87
N SER A 38 6.44 25.33 -8.40
CA SER A 38 6.47 23.97 -8.88
C SER A 38 7.72 23.25 -8.37
N ALA A 39 7.57 21.95 -8.13
CA ALA A 39 8.66 21.09 -7.74
C ALA A 39 8.40 19.67 -8.27
N THR A 40 9.47 18.90 -8.44
CA THR A 40 9.38 17.46 -8.73
C THR A 40 10.03 16.71 -7.58
N LEU A 41 9.33 15.71 -7.07
CA LEU A 41 9.81 14.78 -6.05
C LEU A 41 9.95 13.39 -6.67
N HIS A 42 11.07 12.73 -6.41
CA HIS A 42 11.28 11.33 -6.75
C HIS A 42 11.15 10.46 -5.50
N LEU A 43 10.27 9.47 -5.57
CA LEU A 43 9.98 8.54 -4.49
C LEU A 43 10.28 7.10 -4.92
N ALA A 44 10.61 6.26 -3.95
CA ALA A 44 10.69 4.83 -4.15
C ALA A 44 9.50 4.15 -3.46
N ALA A 45 8.76 3.33 -4.19
CA ALA A 45 7.77 2.41 -3.62
C ALA A 45 8.37 1.00 -3.59
N TRP A 46 8.31 0.37 -2.42
CA TRP A 46 8.77 -0.99 -2.21
C TRP A 46 7.55 -1.90 -2.06
N VAL A 47 7.59 -3.04 -2.74
CA VAL A 47 6.63 -4.12 -2.49
C VAL A 47 7.34 -5.27 -1.79
N PRO A 48 6.68 -5.97 -0.86
CA PRO A 48 7.24 -7.18 -0.29
C PRO A 48 7.41 -8.24 -1.37
N LYS A 49 8.47 -9.04 -1.27
CA LYS A 49 8.60 -10.24 -2.08
C LYS A 49 7.63 -11.29 -1.55
N LEU A 50 6.71 -11.75 -2.39
CA LEU A 50 5.76 -12.80 -2.06
C LEU A 50 6.27 -14.20 -2.47
N PRO A 51 5.92 -15.26 -1.73
CA PRO A 51 5.14 -15.23 -0.49
C PRO A 51 5.97 -14.71 0.70
N LEU A 52 5.33 -13.96 1.60
CA LEU A 52 5.96 -13.55 2.86
C LEU A 52 6.22 -14.79 3.71
N ARG A 53 7.45 -14.95 4.23
CA ARG A 53 7.75 -15.92 5.28
C ARG A 53 7.45 -15.26 6.62
N VAL A 54 6.47 -15.81 7.34
CA VAL A 54 6.12 -15.37 8.68
C VAL A 54 6.58 -16.45 9.65
N GLU A 55 7.45 -16.09 10.58
CA GLU A 55 7.90 -16.96 11.66
C GLU A 55 7.19 -16.54 12.94
N LEU A 56 6.57 -17.50 13.63
CA LEU A 56 5.88 -17.28 14.89
C LEU A 56 6.66 -18.00 15.99
N SER A 57 6.82 -17.33 17.14
CA SER A 57 7.47 -17.93 18.32
C SER A 57 6.66 -19.08 18.89
N ASP A 58 5.34 -19.03 18.76
CA ASP A 58 4.42 -20.09 19.15
C ASP A 58 3.59 -20.53 17.94
N SER A 59 3.68 -21.80 17.58
CA SER A 59 2.87 -22.39 16.52
C SER A 59 1.44 -22.73 16.97
N GLN A 60 1.15 -22.67 18.27
CA GLN A 60 -0.17 -22.83 18.85
C GLN A 60 -0.83 -21.46 18.97
N LEU A 61 -1.64 -21.11 17.98
CA LEU A 61 -2.41 -19.87 18.00
C LEU A 61 -3.46 -19.93 19.11
N SER A 62 -3.49 -18.92 19.98
CA SER A 62 -4.56 -18.76 20.96
C SER A 62 -5.83 -18.26 20.27
N GLN A 63 -6.98 -18.82 20.64
CA GLN A 63 -8.27 -18.32 20.18
C GLN A 63 -8.48 -16.87 20.67
N VAL A 64 -8.66 -15.94 19.74
CA VAL A 64 -9.05 -14.56 20.09
C VAL A 64 -10.51 -14.60 20.56
N LYS A 65 -10.71 -14.51 21.87
CA LYS A 65 -12.04 -14.54 22.49
C LYS A 65 -12.91 -13.42 21.91
N GLY A 66 -14.08 -13.78 21.38
CA GLY A 66 -15.03 -12.83 20.80
C GLY A 66 -14.74 -12.41 19.36
N TRP A 67 -13.72 -12.97 18.70
CA TRP A 67 -13.49 -12.74 17.29
C TRP A 67 -14.59 -13.40 16.44
N ARG A 68 -15.30 -12.59 15.64
CA ARG A 68 -16.30 -13.08 14.69
C ARG A 68 -15.66 -13.17 13.31
N VAL A 69 -15.56 -14.38 12.77
CA VAL A 69 -15.15 -14.58 11.38
C VAL A 69 -16.32 -14.16 10.47
N PRO A 70 -16.13 -13.22 9.53
CA PRO A 70 -17.16 -12.91 8.55
C PRO A 70 -17.45 -14.15 7.70
N ILE A 71 -18.69 -14.61 7.72
CA ILE A 71 -19.15 -15.70 6.85
C ILE A 71 -19.45 -15.04 5.50
N GLN A 72 -18.71 -15.40 4.45
CA GLN A 72 -19.10 -15.00 3.09
C GLN A 72 -20.39 -15.74 2.76
N SER A 73 -21.49 -15.02 2.57
CA SER A 73 -22.66 -15.57 1.90
C SER A 73 -22.32 -15.75 0.42
N GLU A 74 -22.42 -16.99 -0.07
CA GLU A 74 -22.42 -17.24 -1.51
C GLU A 74 -23.73 -16.66 -2.07
N ASP A 75 -23.62 -15.66 -2.95
CA ASP A 75 -24.71 -15.17 -3.82
C ASP A 75 -24.65 -15.90 -5.17
#